data_AF-A0A355F7C3-F1
#
_entry.id   AF-A0A355F7C3-F1
#
_cell.length_a   1.000
_cell.length_b   1.000
_cell.length_c   1.000
_cell.angle_alpha   90.00
_cell.angle_beta   90.00
_cell.angle_gamma   90.00
#
_symmetry.space_group_name_H-M   'P 1'
#
loop_
_entity.id
_entity.type
_entity.pdbx_description
1 polymer ?
#
loop_
_entity_poly.entity_id
_entity_poly.type
_entity_poly.pdbx_seq_one_letter_code
_entity_poly.pdbx_strand_id
1 'polypeptide(L)' 'MKGRPKVKGRPQAVRRLRKILALLATTGQKLQKLHASLPVSPQEDEMLAGEEAPDFSFKARTTIECVQNDHLEAVI' A
#
# COMPACT_ATOMS: atom_id res chain seq x y z
N MET A 1 19.11 41.95 15.04
CA MET A 1 18.35 40.68 15.05
C MET A 1 17.89 40.39 13.61
N LYS A 2 18.50 39.44 12.90
CA LYS A 2 18.10 39.08 11.52
C LYS A 2 16.83 38.20 11.57
N GLY A 3 15.74 38.68 10.99
CA GLY A 3 14.45 37.99 10.97
C GLY A 3 14.53 36.65 10.25
N ARG A 4 13.98 35.60 10.87
CA ARG A 4 13.84 34.28 10.24
C ARG A 4 12.95 34.39 9.00
N PRO A 5 13.30 33.76 7.86
CA PRO A 5 12.44 33.76 6.68
C PRO A 5 11.10 33.10 7.01
N LYS A 6 9.99 33.79 6.75
CA LYS A 6 8.65 33.20 6.86
C LYS A 6 8.54 32.09 5.81
N VAL A 7 8.50 30.83 6.25
CA VAL A 7 8.34 29.65 5.39
C VAL A 7 6.92 29.64 4.81
N LYS A 8 6.70 30.39 3.74
CA LYS A 8 5.40 30.49 3.04
C LYS A 8 4.97 29.18 2.34
N GLY A 9 5.82 28.14 2.30
CA GLY A 9 5.56 26.86 1.61
C GLY A 9 5.06 25.69 2.46
N ARG A 10 5.16 25.74 3.80
CA ARG A 10 4.76 24.63 4.70
C ARG A 10 3.26 24.28 4.63
N PRO A 11 2.31 25.24 4.58
CA PRO A 11 0.89 24.91 4.63
C PRO A 11 0.41 24.12 3.41
N GLN A 12 0.95 24.43 2.22
CA GLN A 12 0.57 23.75 0.97
C GLN A 12 1.15 22.33 0.92
N ALA A 13 2.41 22.15 1.33
CA ALA A 13 3.04 20.84 1.43
C ALA A 13 2.29 19.92 2.42
N VAL A 14 1.93 20.44 3.59
CA VAL A 14 1.14 19.69 4.60
C VAL A 14 -0.24 19.34 4.07
N ARG A 15 -0.93 20.26 3.38
CA ARG A 15 -2.23 19.97 2.76
C ARG A 15 -2.12 18.87 1.70
N ARG A 16 -1.06 18.88 0.88
CA ARG A 16 -0.81 17.84 -0.13
C ARG A 16 -0.53 16.50 0.53
N LEU A 17 0.31 16.47 1.57
CA LEU A 17 0.62 15.25 2.31
C LEU A 17 -0.65 14.63 2.92
N ARG A 18 -1.51 15.43 3.56
CA ARG A 18 -2.80 14.95 4.10
C ARG A 18 -3.69 14.33 3.02
N LYS A 19 -3.74 14.94 1.83
CA LYS A 19 -4.50 14.37 0.70
C LYS A 19 -3.92 13.03 0.25
N ILE A 20 -2.60 12.91 0.15
CA ILE A 20 -1.92 11.66 -0.23
C ILE A 20 -2.20 10.58 0.82
N LEU A 21 -2.06 10.88 2.11
CA LEU A 21 -2.37 9.95 3.19
C LEU A 21 -3.83 9.47 3.15
N ALA A 22 -4.78 10.38 2.90
CA ALA A 22 -6.19 10.00 2.75
C ALA A 22 -6.44 9.09 1.54
N LEU A 23 -5.76 9.34 0.42
CA LEU A 23 -5.83 8.48 -0.76
C LEU A 23 -5.22 7.10 -0.49
N LEU A 24 -4.05 7.04 0.14
CA LEU A 24 -3.41 5.77 0.51
C LEU A 24 -4.28 4.95 1.46
N ALA A 25 -4.87 5.58 2.48
CA ALA A 25 -5.79 4.91 3.40
C ALA A 25 -7.02 4.35 2.66
N THR A 26 -7.62 5.14 1.76
CA THR A 26 -8.77 4.71 0.96
C THR A 26 -8.42 3.56 0.01
N THR A 27 -7.25 3.64 -0.64
CA THR A 27 -6.75 2.58 -1.52
C THR A 27 -6.47 1.30 -0.74
N GLY A 28 -5.84 1.39 0.44
CA GLY A 28 -5.60 0.25 1.32
C GLY A 28 -6.89 -0.48 1.69
N GLN A 29 -7.95 0.25 2.04
CA GLN A 29 -9.28 -0.33 2.30
C GLN A 29 -9.88 -1.04 1.08
N LYS A 30 -9.72 -0.47 -0.11
CA LYS A 30 -10.21 -1.08 -1.36
C LYS A 30 -9.46 -2.36 -1.69
N LEU A 31 -8.14 -2.35 -1.53
CA LEU A 31 -7.29 -3.54 -1.73
C LEU A 31 -7.67 -4.65 -0.74
N GLN A 32 -7.92 -4.32 0.53
CA GLN A 32 -8.35 -5.30 1.52
C GLN A 32 -9.69 -5.96 1.15
N LYS A 33 -10.65 -5.17 0.66
CA LYS A 33 -11.93 -5.69 0.17
C LYS A 33 -11.76 -6.58 -1.05
N LEU A 34 -10.88 -6.17 -1.99
CA LEU A 34 -10.58 -6.97 -3.16
C LEU A 34 -9.94 -8.31 -2.77
N HIS A 35 -8.92 -8.29 -1.91
CA HIS A 35 -8.26 -9.49 -1.38
C HIS A 35 -9.25 -10.46 -0.74
N ALA A 36 -10.14 -9.96 0.13
CA ALA A 36 -11.17 -10.77 0.77
C ALA A 36 -12.18 -11.39 -0.22
N SER A 37 -12.35 -10.80 -1.41
CA SER A 37 -13.24 -11.30 -2.46
C SER A 37 -12.58 -12.29 -3.42
N LEU A 38 -11.25 -12.36 -3.45
CA LEU A 38 -10.51 -13.27 -4.31
C LEU A 38 -10.46 -14.66 -3.67
N PRO A 39 -10.77 -15.75 -4.41
CA PRO A 39 -10.68 -17.10 -3.86
C PRO A 39 -9.22 -17.45 -3.52
N VAL A 40 -9.04 -18.32 -2.53
CA VAL A 40 -7.75 -18.97 -2.28
C VAL A 40 -7.56 -20.06 -3.33
N SER A 41 -6.37 -20.14 -3.90
CA SER A 41 -6.04 -21.17 -4.89
C SER A 41 -6.00 -22.55 -4.22
N PRO A 42 -6.61 -23.59 -4.81
CA PRO A 42 -6.61 -24.93 -4.21
C PRO A 42 -5.20 -25.51 -3.97
N GLN A 43 -4.22 -25.08 -4.77
CA GLN A 43 -2.83 -25.55 -4.76
C GLN A 43 -1.87 -24.45 -4.23
N GLU A 44 -2.37 -23.56 -3.37
CA GLU A 44 -1.58 -22.43 -2.85
C GLU A 44 -0.24 -22.88 -2.21
N ASP A 45 -0.23 -23.99 -1.47
CA ASP A 45 0.98 -24.53 -0.85
C ASP A 45 2.03 -24.98 -1.89
N GLU A 46 1.60 -25.64 -2.96
CA GLU A 46 2.48 -26.08 -4.06
C GLU A 46 3.03 -24.87 -4.84
N MET A 47 2.22 -23.83 -5.03
CA MET A 47 2.66 -22.57 -5.64
C MET A 47 3.68 -21.83 -4.76
N LEU A 48 3.51 -21.84 -3.44
CA LEU A 48 4.48 -21.27 -2.48
C LEU A 48 5.80 -22.06 -2.47
N ALA A 49 5.74 -23.38 -2.62
CA ALA A 49 6.92 -24.24 -2.74
C ALA A 49 7.61 -24.11 -4.11
N GLY A 50 6.97 -23.48 -5.10
CA GLY A 50 7.46 -23.38 -6.48
C GLY A 50 7.28 -24.67 -7.29
N GLU A 51 6.46 -25.59 -6.79
CA GLU A 51 6.16 -26.89 -7.41
C GLU A 51 5.04 -26.78 -8.45
N GLU A 52 4.18 -25.75 -8.33
CA GLU A 52 3.11 -25.45 -9.28
C GLU A 52 3.20 -23.99 -9.79
N ALA A 53 2.73 -23.76 -11.02
CA ALA A 53 2.77 -22.43 -11.62
C ALA A 53 1.73 -21.51 -10.93
N PRO A 54 2.10 -20.27 -10.55
CA PRO A 54 1.15 -19.43 -9.84
C PRO A 54 0.00 -18.98 -10.72
N ASP A 55 -1.22 -19.22 -10.26
CA ASP A 55 -2.43 -18.79 -10.96
C ASP A 55 -2.75 -17.30 -10.71
N PHE A 56 -3.86 -16.83 -11.28
CA PHE A 56 -4.30 -15.45 -11.11
C PHE A 56 -4.63 -15.10 -9.65
N SER A 57 -5.38 -15.96 -8.98
CA SER A 57 -5.90 -15.71 -7.62
C SER A 57 -4.75 -15.60 -6.63
N PHE A 58 -3.80 -16.53 -6.71
CA PHE A 58 -2.57 -16.51 -5.93
C PHE A 58 -1.77 -15.23 -6.17
N LYS A 59 -1.50 -14.89 -7.44
CA LYS A 59 -0.74 -13.68 -7.80
C LYS A 59 -1.41 -12.41 -7.30
N ALA A 60 -2.73 -12.32 -7.47
CA ALA A 60 -3.49 -11.13 -7.08
C ALA A 60 -3.52 -10.98 -5.55
N ARG A 61 -3.76 -12.07 -4.81
CA ARG A 61 -3.79 -12.05 -3.33
C ARG A 61 -2.42 -11.71 -2.75
N THR A 62 -1.37 -12.40 -3.17
CA THR A 62 0.01 -12.16 -2.70
C THR A 62 0.50 -10.75 -3.05
N THR A 63 0.20 -10.24 -4.25
CA THR A 63 0.52 -8.86 -4.61
C THR A 63 -0.14 -7.85 -3.67
N ILE A 64 -1.41 -8.06 -3.33
CA ILE A 64 -2.13 -7.18 -2.39
C ILE A 64 -1.50 -7.26 -0.99
N GLU A 65 -1.20 -8.47 -0.51
CA GLU A 65 -0.54 -8.68 0.78
C GLU A 65 0.81 -7.98 0.84
N CYS A 66 1.64 -8.09 -0.20
CA CYS A 66 2.93 -7.40 -0.25
C CYS A 66 2.74 -5.87 -0.19
N VAL A 67 1.83 -5.31 -0.99
CA VAL A 67 1.57 -3.85 -0.99
C VAL A 67 1.03 -3.36 0.35
N GLN A 68 0.23 -4.16 1.05
CA GLN A 68 -0.32 -3.78 2.35
C GLN A 68 0.70 -3.86 3.49
N ASN A 69 1.64 -4.81 3.40
CA ASN A 69 2.74 -4.96 4.36
C ASN A 69 3.96 -4.10 4.02
N ASP A 70 3.98 -3.45 2.85
CA ASP A 70 5.00 -2.48 2.49
C ASP A 70 4.84 -1.21 3.35
N HIS A 71 5.55 -1.20 4.47
CA HIS A 71 5.60 -0.05 5.35
C HIS A 71 6.57 0.98 4.77
N LEU A 72 6.02 2.11 4.34
CA LEU A 72 6.82 3.34 4.22
C LEU A 72 7.25 3.75 5.63
N GLU A 73 8.44 3.33 6.07
CA GLU A 73 9.08 3.95 7.22
C GLU A 73 9.19 5.44 6.92
N ALA A 74 8.42 6.22 7.66
CA ALA A 74 8.42 7.66 7.54
C ALA A 74 9.77 8.16 8.08
N VAL A 75 10.76 8.30 7.20
CA VAL A 75 11.97 9.09 7.45
C VAL A 75 11.54 10.57 7.49
N ILE A 76 10.88 10.98 8.57
CA ILE A 76 10.47 12.37 8.84
C ILE A 76 11.18 12.85 10.10
#